data_AF-A0A3C1IX48-F1
#
_entry.id   AF-A0A3C1IX48-F1
#
_cell.length_a   1.000
_cell.length_b   1.000
_cell.length_c   1.000
_cell.angle_alpha   90.00
_cell.angle_beta   90.00
_cell.angle_gamma   90.00
#
_symmetry.space_group_name_H-M   'P 1'
#
loop_
_entity.id
_entity.type
_entity.pdbx_description
1 polymer ?
#
loop_
_entity_poly.entity_id
_entity_poly.type
_entity_poly.pdbx_seq_one_letter_code
_entity_poly.pdbx_strand_id
1 'polypeptide(L)'
;MFKALLITGFALTFLILGALTTYYSYWPLMAIVFFGVFLLALVSPEKALLGLIIYLPFQVALNIAPGIDLASIRVLILLLFSAWILFLLARKGGKIATIFACHYFVLVTFLFWSAVSLFWALNLEWGLRKIAVFASIFPLYFLVQSATAEKEQVKKIISFLVAGASVVSVIALIQFFSQFFVGLDSSAQFWARNVAPLFYGRSLTDAVMANSSWFVNVGGRTYFRAVSFFPDPHMLAFYLEMVLPLALTMFFVDFRPWRLVSVFLMLFALFLTFSRGGYLGFAASAALMLVAAYFFIARNEAIKPFLKDRLKPVLFVFLSLFIAIAVFYFSPAGARFKASFSLSEGSNVQRLQTWRQAIAVIKSAPFAGVGLGSYGLAVNPEAGYRDPTYAHNAYLDVWAELGVMGLAVWLILLGEFFATPFKRLIAIKTGKEKPQKEEILFLLGLIGSLAAFSVHSLFETAIFSPVILSLLMIIFALAANMAKNQEARIMN
;
A
#
# COMPACT_ATOMS: atom_id res chain seq x y z
N MET A 1 27.35 6.50 9.00
CA MET A 1 26.93 5.78 10.23
C MET A 1 25.89 6.56 11.03
N PHE A 2 26.20 7.77 11.51
CA PHE A 2 25.26 8.60 12.31
C PHE A 2 23.92 8.92 11.61
N LYS A 3 23.96 9.17 10.29
CA LYS A 3 22.74 9.44 9.48
C LYS A 3 21.81 8.21 9.33
N ALA A 4 22.37 7.00 9.31
CA ALA A 4 21.57 5.77 9.23
C ALA A 4 20.96 5.45 10.59
N LEU A 5 21.75 5.60 11.67
CA LEU A 5 21.31 5.42 13.07
C LEU A 5 20.11 6.29 13.44
N LEU A 6 20.05 7.52 12.92
CA LEU A 6 18.96 8.45 13.21
C LEU A 6 17.62 8.00 12.59
N ILE A 7 17.66 7.30 11.45
CA ILE A 7 16.46 6.85 10.73
C ILE A 7 16.03 5.44 11.16
N THR A 8 16.97 4.52 11.41
CA THR A 8 16.62 3.25 12.06
C THR A 8 16.20 3.44 13.51
N GLY A 9 16.81 4.41 14.21
CA GLY A 9 16.37 4.86 15.54
C GLY A 9 14.93 5.34 15.52
N PHE A 10 14.51 6.12 14.50
CA PHE A 10 13.13 6.58 14.34
C PHE A 10 12.12 5.43 14.37
N ALA A 11 12.30 4.41 13.52
CA ALA A 11 11.37 3.26 13.47
C ALA A 11 11.41 2.43 14.76
N LEU A 12 12.60 2.18 15.32
CA LEU A 12 12.78 1.42 16.56
C LEU A 12 12.14 2.14 17.77
N THR A 13 12.25 3.46 17.84
CA THR A 13 11.62 4.28 18.87
C THR A 13 10.11 4.11 18.83
N PHE A 14 9.46 4.20 17.66
CA PHE A 14 8.01 3.99 17.57
C PHE A 14 7.57 2.56 17.92
N LEU A 15 8.39 1.54 17.60
CA LEU A 15 8.11 0.16 17.99
C LEU A 15 8.13 -0.01 19.52
N ILE A 16 9.16 0.52 20.19
CA ILE A 16 9.29 0.47 21.66
C ILE A 16 8.12 1.22 22.32
N LEU A 17 7.74 2.37 21.78
CA LEU A 17 6.66 3.19 22.33
C LEU A 17 5.28 2.61 22.10
N GLY A 18 5.05 2.02 20.92
CA GLY A 18 3.85 1.26 20.67
C GLY A 18 3.71 0.13 21.70
N ALA A 19 4.80 -0.58 22.01
CA ALA A 19 4.77 -1.64 23.01
C ALA A 19 4.45 -1.07 24.41
N LEU A 20 5.10 0.03 24.80
CA LEU A 20 4.87 0.68 26.10
C LEU A 20 3.44 1.22 26.24
N THR A 21 2.85 1.78 25.18
CA THR A 21 1.47 2.28 25.21
C THR A 21 0.45 1.16 25.17
N THR A 22 0.66 0.15 24.33
CA THR A 22 -0.24 -1.00 24.18
C THR A 22 -0.33 -1.81 25.46
N TYR A 23 0.78 -2.02 26.17
CA TYR A 23 0.81 -2.87 27.37
C TYR A 23 0.70 -2.08 28.68
N TYR A 24 1.12 -0.80 28.71
CA TYR A 24 1.26 -0.05 29.95
C TYR A 24 0.66 1.38 29.91
N SER A 25 -0.04 1.77 28.83
CA SER A 25 -0.76 3.06 28.73
C SER A 25 0.09 4.33 28.97
N TYR A 26 1.37 4.33 28.55
CA TYR A 26 2.28 5.48 28.70
C TYR A 26 2.07 6.60 27.65
N TRP A 27 0.93 7.29 27.72
CA TRP A 27 0.59 8.43 26.85
C TRP A 27 1.61 9.60 26.84
N PRO A 28 2.22 10.00 27.97
CA PRO A 28 3.16 11.12 27.99
C PRO A 28 4.43 10.86 27.15
N LEU A 29 4.95 9.64 27.18
CA LEU A 29 6.16 9.28 26.43
C LEU A 29 5.91 9.29 24.91
N MET A 30 4.70 8.89 24.51
CA MET A 30 4.28 8.94 23.12
C MET A 30 4.14 10.39 22.61
N ALA A 31 3.60 11.28 23.44
CA ALA A 31 3.52 12.71 23.12
C ALA A 31 4.91 13.34 22.94
N ILE A 32 5.88 13.00 23.80
CA ILE A 32 7.27 13.45 23.67
C ILE A 32 7.86 13.03 22.33
N VAL A 33 7.62 11.80 21.90
CA VAL A 33 8.19 11.31 20.64
C VAL A 33 7.49 11.92 19.43
N PHE A 34 6.16 12.03 19.43
CA PHE A 34 5.46 12.76 18.39
C PHE A 34 5.93 14.21 18.29
N PHE A 35 6.17 14.88 19.42
CA PHE A 35 6.75 16.21 19.46
C PHE A 35 8.17 16.23 18.90
N GLY A 36 9.02 15.26 19.25
CA GLY A 36 10.36 15.10 18.69
C GLY A 36 10.35 14.91 17.16
N VAL A 37 9.39 14.14 16.62
CA VAL A 37 9.19 14.01 15.18
C VAL A 37 8.74 15.31 14.55
N PHE A 38 7.83 16.04 15.19
CA PHE A 38 7.39 17.35 14.72
C PHE A 38 8.56 18.34 14.65
N LEU A 39 9.40 18.40 15.69
CA LEU A 39 10.63 19.20 15.69
C LEU A 39 11.61 18.76 14.60
N LEU A 40 11.80 17.44 14.40
CA LEU A 40 12.62 16.93 13.30
C LEU A 40 12.05 17.34 11.94
N ALA A 41 10.74 17.35 11.77
CA ALA A 41 10.08 17.77 10.54
C ALA A 41 10.29 19.27 10.26
N LEU A 42 10.33 20.11 11.29
CA LEU A 42 10.65 21.53 11.17
C LEU A 42 12.12 21.78 10.79
N VAL A 43 13.05 20.99 11.35
CA VAL A 43 14.50 21.17 11.13
C VAL A 43 14.99 20.45 9.86
N SER A 44 14.45 19.29 9.56
CA SER A 44 14.89 18.42 8.46
C SER A 44 13.72 17.62 7.86
N PRO A 45 12.84 18.29 7.10
CA PRO A 45 11.60 17.68 6.56
C PRO A 45 11.87 16.46 5.67
N GLU A 46 12.94 16.46 4.88
CA GLU A 46 13.35 15.30 4.07
C GLU A 46 13.61 14.06 4.95
N LYS A 47 14.35 14.21 6.06
CA LYS A 47 14.66 13.08 6.95
C LYS A 47 13.42 12.59 7.67
N ALA A 48 12.55 13.50 8.11
CA ALA A 48 11.28 13.14 8.73
C ALA A 48 10.41 12.34 7.76
N LEU A 49 10.31 12.78 6.50
CA LEU A 49 9.57 12.07 5.45
C LEU A 49 10.17 10.70 5.14
N LEU A 50 11.50 10.59 4.99
CA LEU A 50 12.16 9.29 4.77
C LEU A 50 11.97 8.34 5.97
N GLY A 51 11.96 8.88 7.19
CA GLY A 51 11.63 8.15 8.41
C GLY A 51 10.19 7.62 8.40
N LEU A 52 9.23 8.45 8.00
CA LEU A 52 7.83 8.05 7.82
C LEU A 52 7.69 6.93 6.77
N ILE A 53 8.39 7.05 5.64
CA ILE A 53 8.32 6.11 4.52
C ILE A 53 8.84 4.72 4.92
N ILE A 54 9.99 4.63 5.58
CA ILE A 54 10.50 3.33 6.05
C ILE A 54 9.67 2.77 7.20
N TYR A 55 9.06 3.64 8.02
CA TYR A 55 8.18 3.27 9.11
C TYR A 55 6.82 2.72 8.64
N LEU A 56 6.44 2.96 7.39
CA LEU A 56 5.12 2.67 6.85
C LEU A 56 4.57 1.25 7.16
N PRO A 57 5.31 0.14 6.98
CA PRO A 57 4.80 -1.21 7.31
C PRO A 57 4.93 -1.57 8.80
N PHE A 58 5.42 -0.67 9.65
CA PHE A 58 5.67 -0.86 11.09
C PHE A 58 4.77 0.02 11.97
N GLN A 59 3.68 0.54 11.40
CA GLN A 59 2.77 1.40 12.14
C GLN A 59 2.23 0.69 13.39
N VAL A 60 2.27 1.40 14.52
CA VAL A 60 1.68 0.92 15.78
C VAL A 60 0.29 1.51 15.97
N ALA A 61 -0.58 0.79 16.64
CA ALA A 61 -1.89 1.27 17.04
C ALA A 61 -1.79 2.02 18.36
N LEU A 62 -2.33 3.22 18.39
CA LEU A 62 -2.27 4.08 19.57
C LEU A 62 -3.29 3.67 20.64
N ASN A 63 -4.36 2.95 20.28
CA ASN A 63 -5.41 2.49 21.22
C ASN A 63 -5.98 3.64 22.09
N ILE A 64 -6.41 4.75 21.47
CA ILE A 64 -6.79 6.02 22.14
C ILE A 64 -8.04 5.94 23.02
N ALA A 65 -8.93 4.99 22.75
CA ALA A 65 -10.10 4.71 23.56
C ALA A 65 -10.54 3.25 23.32
N PRO A 66 -11.35 2.66 24.22
CA PRO A 66 -12.02 1.39 23.94
C PRO A 66 -12.74 1.45 22.59
N GLY A 67 -12.50 0.47 21.71
CA GLY A 67 -13.10 0.47 20.38
C GLY A 67 -12.45 1.41 19.35
N ILE A 68 -11.38 2.15 19.68
CA ILE A 68 -10.72 3.08 18.76
C ILE A 68 -9.22 2.78 18.62
N ASP A 69 -8.88 1.99 17.61
CA ASP A 69 -7.50 1.69 17.23
C ASP A 69 -7.00 2.72 16.21
N LEU A 70 -6.36 3.79 16.67
CA LEU A 70 -5.81 4.81 15.78
C LEU A 70 -4.41 4.41 15.30
N ALA A 71 -4.23 4.22 14.00
CA ALA A 71 -2.91 3.97 13.43
C ALA A 71 -2.00 5.21 13.56
N SER A 72 -0.82 5.03 14.17
CA SER A 72 0.19 6.09 14.38
C SER A 72 0.58 6.85 13.11
N ILE A 73 0.61 6.20 11.95
CA ILE A 73 0.95 6.84 10.67
C ILE A 73 0.04 8.03 10.35
N ARG A 74 -1.24 7.94 10.72
CA ARG A 74 -2.24 8.99 10.48
C ARG A 74 -1.90 10.26 11.25
N VAL A 75 -1.41 10.10 12.48
CA VAL A 75 -0.94 11.23 13.31
C VAL A 75 0.38 11.78 12.76
N LEU A 76 1.32 10.90 12.39
CA LEU A 76 2.61 11.34 11.85
C LEU A 76 2.47 12.12 10.54
N ILE A 77 1.60 11.68 9.62
CA ILE A 77 1.33 12.39 8.36
C ILE A 77 0.82 13.79 8.66
N LEU A 78 -0.15 13.94 9.57
CA LEU A 78 -0.70 15.24 9.94
C LEU A 78 0.34 16.15 10.62
N LEU A 79 1.21 15.61 11.48
CA LEU A 79 2.29 16.37 12.10
C LEU A 79 3.31 16.86 11.07
N LEU A 80 3.77 15.99 10.17
CA LEU A 80 4.69 16.36 9.10
C LEU A 80 4.05 17.39 8.15
N PHE A 81 2.77 17.21 7.82
CA PHE A 81 2.04 18.15 6.99
C PHE A 81 1.90 19.52 7.64
N SER A 82 1.58 19.55 8.93
CA SER A 82 1.49 20.80 9.70
C SER A 82 2.84 21.52 9.77
N ALA A 83 3.93 20.79 10.04
CA ALA A 83 5.28 21.34 10.02
C ALA A 83 5.65 21.90 8.63
N TRP A 84 5.27 21.20 7.56
CA TRP A 84 5.48 21.65 6.19
C TRP A 84 4.71 22.93 5.87
N ILE A 85 3.45 23.04 6.28
CA ILE A 85 2.66 24.27 6.13
C ILE A 85 3.30 25.44 6.88
N LEU A 86 3.71 25.25 8.13
CA LEU A 86 4.40 26.29 8.91
C LEU A 86 5.71 26.74 8.23
N PHE A 87 6.48 25.80 7.69
CA PHE A 87 7.70 26.10 6.93
C PHE A 87 7.39 26.94 5.67
N LEU A 88 6.31 26.62 4.95
CA LEU A 88 5.89 27.39 3.78
C LEU A 88 5.45 28.81 4.17
N LEU A 89 4.68 28.97 5.24
CA LEU A 89 4.20 30.26 5.74
C LEU A 89 5.35 31.15 6.26
N ALA A 90 6.37 30.55 6.89
CA ALA A 90 7.53 31.27 7.41
C ALA A 90 8.48 31.80 6.32
N ARG A 91 8.41 31.26 5.10
CA ARG A 91 9.30 31.64 4.00
C ARG A 91 8.76 32.91 3.31
N LYS A 92 9.41 34.07 3.52
CA LYS A 92 9.09 35.32 2.80
C LYS A 92 9.17 35.08 1.28
N GLY A 93 8.05 35.30 0.58
CA GLY A 93 7.94 35.05 -0.87
C GLY A 93 7.65 33.60 -1.26
N GLY A 94 7.35 32.72 -0.29
CA GLY A 94 6.87 31.36 -0.51
C GLY A 94 5.51 31.37 -1.19
N LYS A 95 5.49 31.51 -2.52
CA LYS A 95 4.30 31.16 -3.29
C LYS A 95 4.07 29.66 -3.03
N ILE A 96 2.90 29.30 -2.51
CA ILE A 96 2.35 27.96 -2.71
C ILE A 96 2.19 27.88 -4.23
N ALA A 97 3.26 27.48 -4.93
CA ALA A 97 3.30 27.49 -6.37
C ALA A 97 2.15 26.61 -6.82
N THR A 98 1.10 27.28 -7.30
CA THR A 98 -0.26 26.84 -7.58
C THR A 98 -0.26 25.35 -7.91
N ILE A 99 -0.41 24.55 -6.85
CA ILE A 99 -0.53 23.08 -6.83
C ILE A 99 -1.96 22.80 -7.35
N PHE A 100 -2.24 23.19 -8.61
CA PHE A 100 -3.54 23.07 -9.28
C PHE A 100 -3.39 22.29 -10.59
N ALA A 101 -2.66 21.18 -10.54
CA ALA A 101 -2.79 20.12 -11.54
C ALA A 101 -4.16 19.42 -11.41
N CYS A 102 -4.66 18.86 -12.51
CA CYS A 102 -5.90 18.08 -12.55
C CYS A 102 -6.00 17.07 -11.39
N HIS A 103 -4.87 16.45 -11.03
CA HIS A 103 -4.76 15.46 -9.94
C HIS A 103 -5.29 15.95 -8.59
N TYR A 104 -5.05 17.21 -8.21
CA TYR A 104 -5.54 17.74 -6.93
C TYR A 104 -7.05 17.93 -6.96
N PHE A 105 -7.56 18.45 -8.08
CA PHE A 105 -8.98 18.69 -8.23
C PHE A 105 -9.76 17.38 -8.08
N VAL A 106 -9.31 16.31 -8.73
CA VAL A 106 -9.98 15.01 -8.63
C VAL A 106 -9.87 14.41 -7.21
N LEU A 107 -8.71 14.52 -6.56
CA LEU A 107 -8.51 14.02 -5.20
C LEU A 107 -9.37 14.78 -4.17
N VAL A 108 -9.45 16.11 -4.28
CA VAL A 108 -10.33 16.95 -3.45
C VAL A 108 -11.79 16.69 -3.77
N THR A 109 -12.16 16.48 -5.04
CA THR A 109 -13.53 16.13 -5.43
C THR A 109 -13.95 14.80 -4.81
N PHE A 110 -13.06 13.81 -4.76
CA PHE A 110 -13.35 12.53 -4.09
C PHE A 110 -13.62 12.70 -2.60
N LEU A 111 -12.78 13.50 -1.91
CA LEU A 111 -12.99 13.83 -0.49
C LEU A 111 -14.30 14.58 -0.27
N PHE A 112 -14.56 15.59 -1.10
CA PHE A 112 -15.76 16.41 -1.01
C PHE A 112 -17.01 15.56 -1.20
N TRP A 113 -17.06 14.74 -2.25
CA TRP A 113 -18.19 13.84 -2.49
C TRP A 113 -18.37 12.83 -1.37
N SER A 114 -17.27 12.27 -0.86
CA SER A 114 -17.30 11.39 0.31
C SER A 114 -17.92 12.10 1.53
N ALA A 115 -17.57 13.36 1.77
CA ALA A 115 -18.12 14.15 2.88
C ALA A 115 -19.60 14.51 2.66
N VAL A 116 -19.98 14.86 1.43
CA VAL A 116 -21.38 15.12 1.05
C VAL A 116 -22.24 13.86 1.27
N SER A 117 -21.70 12.67 1.00
CA SER A 117 -22.44 11.42 1.23
C SER A 117 -22.84 11.16 2.68
N LEU A 118 -22.23 11.86 3.64
CA LEU A 118 -22.60 11.77 5.05
C LEU A 118 -24.00 12.31 5.35
N PHE A 119 -24.53 13.20 4.52
CA PHE A 119 -25.89 13.76 4.72
C PHE A 119 -26.99 12.69 4.62
N TRP A 120 -26.72 11.57 3.95
CA TRP A 120 -27.65 10.44 3.82
C TRP A 120 -27.05 9.11 4.29
N ALA A 121 -25.94 9.13 5.02
CA ALA A 121 -25.37 7.93 5.60
C ALA A 121 -26.30 7.33 6.67
N LEU A 122 -26.48 6.00 6.63
CA LEU A 122 -27.27 5.25 7.62
C LEU A 122 -26.69 5.40 9.04
N ASN A 123 -25.38 5.64 9.14
CA ASN A 123 -24.72 5.97 10.41
C ASN A 123 -23.63 7.03 10.20
N LEU A 124 -23.86 8.21 10.77
CA LEU A 124 -22.95 9.35 10.64
C LEU A 124 -21.57 9.08 11.26
N GLU A 125 -21.52 8.40 12.41
CA GLU A 125 -20.26 8.11 13.11
C GLU A 125 -19.33 7.24 12.26
N TRP A 126 -19.88 6.20 11.62
CA TRP A 126 -19.13 5.26 10.79
C TRP A 126 -18.55 5.96 9.56
N GLY A 127 -19.35 6.82 8.93
CA GLY A 127 -18.91 7.66 7.82
C GLY A 127 -17.83 8.66 8.23
N LEU A 128 -17.98 9.32 9.38
CA LEU A 128 -16.96 10.24 9.92
C LEU A 128 -15.63 9.53 10.20
N ARG A 129 -15.67 8.29 10.72
CA ARG A 129 -14.47 7.46 10.93
C ARG A 129 -13.75 7.17 9.61
N LYS A 130 -14.48 6.84 8.53
CA LYS A 130 -13.91 6.65 7.19
C LYS A 130 -13.37 7.95 6.59
N ILE A 131 -14.07 9.08 6.69
CA ILE A 131 -13.55 10.41 6.28
C ILE A 131 -12.26 10.72 7.00
N ALA A 132 -12.18 10.46 8.30
CA ALA A 132 -10.98 10.71 9.08
C ALA A 132 -9.77 9.91 8.56
N VAL A 133 -9.96 8.73 7.96
CA VAL A 133 -8.88 7.97 7.32
C VAL A 133 -8.36 8.77 6.12
N PHE A 134 -9.23 9.15 5.19
CA PHE A 134 -8.84 9.92 4.00
C PHE A 134 -8.21 11.26 4.35
N ALA A 135 -8.85 12.05 5.23
CA ALA A 135 -8.37 13.36 5.66
C ALA A 135 -6.98 13.30 6.34
N SER A 136 -6.67 12.20 7.04
CA SER A 136 -5.38 12.02 7.70
C SER A 136 -4.25 11.53 6.79
N ILE A 137 -4.57 10.93 5.63
CA ILE A 137 -3.58 10.27 4.75
C ILE A 137 -3.37 11.03 3.44
N PHE A 138 -4.41 11.62 2.86
CA PHE A 138 -4.31 12.40 1.63
C PHE A 138 -3.26 13.54 1.71
N PRO A 139 -3.02 14.19 2.86
CA PRO A 139 -1.92 15.15 3.02
C PRO A 139 -0.53 14.61 2.65
N LEU A 140 -0.31 13.29 2.76
CA LEU A 140 0.96 12.65 2.40
C LEU A 140 1.30 12.82 0.91
N TYR A 141 0.30 12.87 0.03
CA TYR A 141 0.51 13.11 -1.39
C TYR A 141 1.24 14.45 -1.61
N PHE A 142 0.78 15.52 -0.96
CA PHE A 142 1.39 16.85 -1.06
C PHE A 142 2.81 16.88 -0.48
N LEU A 143 3.02 16.22 0.67
CA LEU A 143 4.34 16.12 1.29
C LEU A 143 5.36 15.46 0.36
N VAL A 144 5.04 14.27 -0.15
CA VAL A 144 5.92 13.49 -1.03
C VAL A 144 6.17 14.25 -2.33
N GLN A 145 5.13 14.87 -2.87
CA GLN A 145 5.25 15.64 -4.09
C GLN A 145 6.13 16.88 -3.89
N SER A 146 6.02 17.59 -2.78
CA SER A 146 6.92 18.71 -2.51
C SER A 146 8.40 18.28 -2.37
N ALA A 147 8.63 17.06 -1.87
CA ALA A 147 9.97 16.53 -1.63
C ALA A 147 10.63 15.87 -2.85
N THR A 148 9.89 15.59 -3.92
CA THR A 148 10.40 14.82 -5.08
C THR A 148 10.61 15.65 -6.34
N ALA A 149 10.96 16.93 -6.17
CA ALA A 149 11.38 17.80 -7.27
C ALA A 149 12.67 17.32 -7.96
N GLU A 150 13.55 16.62 -7.22
CA GLU A 150 14.81 16.09 -7.74
C GLU A 150 14.79 14.57 -7.86
N LYS A 151 15.47 14.04 -8.89
CA LYS A 151 15.55 12.59 -9.15
C LYS A 151 16.23 11.81 -8.04
N GLU A 152 17.23 12.41 -7.41
CA GLU A 152 17.91 11.79 -6.27
C GLU A 152 16.95 11.57 -5.10
N GLN A 153 15.96 12.46 -4.92
CA GLN A 153 14.92 12.28 -3.92
C GLN A 153 13.96 11.15 -4.26
N VAL A 154 13.55 11.02 -5.53
CA VAL A 154 12.76 9.86 -6.01
C VAL A 154 13.48 8.54 -5.71
N LYS A 155 14.77 8.47 -6.04
CA LYS A 155 15.62 7.30 -5.80
C LYS A 155 15.75 6.96 -4.32
N LYS A 156 15.89 7.98 -3.45
CA LYS A 156 15.90 7.79 -1.98
C LYS A 156 14.55 7.26 -1.49
N ILE A 157 13.43 7.88 -1.84
CA ILE A 157 12.10 7.45 -1.42
C ILE A 157 11.85 6.00 -1.80
N ILE A 158 12.11 5.62 -3.05
CA ILE A 158 11.97 4.23 -3.52
C ILE A 158 12.90 3.30 -2.73
N SER A 159 14.16 3.69 -2.50
CA SER A 159 15.09 2.87 -1.71
C SER A 159 14.61 2.65 -0.28
N PHE A 160 14.01 3.65 0.37
CA PHE A 160 13.48 3.53 1.73
C PHE A 160 12.19 2.69 1.79
N LEU A 161 11.30 2.80 0.79
CA LEU A 161 10.16 1.89 0.61
C LEU A 161 10.62 0.43 0.49
N VAL A 162 11.59 0.19 -0.39
CA VAL A 162 12.16 -1.16 -0.62
C VAL A 162 12.83 -1.69 0.64
N ALA A 163 13.53 -0.85 1.40
CA ALA A 163 14.12 -1.26 2.68
C ALA A 163 13.06 -1.69 3.69
N GLY A 164 12.00 -0.88 3.88
CA GLY A 164 10.89 -1.22 4.77
C GLY A 164 10.18 -2.51 4.34
N ALA A 165 9.91 -2.66 3.04
CA ALA A 165 9.32 -3.88 2.48
C ALA A 165 10.22 -5.12 2.62
N SER A 166 11.54 -4.94 2.54
CA SER A 166 12.49 -6.03 2.73
C SER A 166 12.46 -6.53 4.18
N VAL A 167 12.47 -5.61 5.15
CA VAL A 167 12.42 -5.96 6.58
C VAL A 167 11.10 -6.62 6.93
N VAL A 168 9.96 -6.09 6.46
CA VAL A 168 8.66 -6.72 6.74
C VAL A 168 8.54 -8.11 6.09
N SER A 169 9.17 -8.32 4.94
CA SER A 169 9.25 -9.64 4.28
C SER A 169 10.07 -10.63 5.10
N VAL A 170 11.24 -10.23 5.63
CA VAL A 170 12.03 -11.09 6.53
C VAL A 170 11.20 -11.52 7.73
N ILE A 171 10.49 -10.57 8.35
CA ILE A 171 9.64 -10.86 9.52
C ILE A 171 8.48 -11.78 9.14
N ALA A 172 7.87 -11.59 7.97
CA ALA A 172 6.84 -12.47 7.44
C ALA A 172 7.34 -13.91 7.26
N LEU A 173 8.56 -14.07 6.75
CA LEU A 173 9.21 -15.37 6.58
C LEU A 173 9.52 -16.01 7.94
N ILE A 174 10.07 -15.26 8.89
CA ILE A 174 10.33 -15.75 10.26
C ILE A 174 9.03 -16.21 10.91
N GLN A 175 7.97 -15.41 10.84
CA GLN A 175 6.64 -15.74 11.36
C GLN A 175 6.05 -16.97 10.68
N PHE A 176 6.17 -17.09 9.35
CA PHE A 176 5.68 -18.26 8.65
C PHE A 176 6.45 -19.52 9.07
N PHE A 177 7.79 -19.47 9.12
CA PHE A 177 8.58 -20.66 9.41
C PHE A 177 8.57 -21.07 10.88
N SER A 178 8.27 -20.17 11.83
CA SER A 178 8.22 -20.51 13.27
C SER A 178 7.24 -21.65 13.56
N GLN A 179 6.14 -21.75 12.81
CA GLN A 179 5.11 -22.77 13.00
C GLN A 179 5.64 -24.21 12.88
N PHE A 180 6.73 -24.42 12.14
CA PHE A 180 7.35 -25.74 11.97
C PHE A 180 8.30 -26.11 13.10
N PHE A 181 8.71 -25.15 13.93
CA PHE A 181 9.64 -25.36 15.04
C PHE A 181 8.92 -25.34 16.39
N VAL A 182 7.97 -24.42 16.58
CA VAL A 182 7.26 -24.25 17.86
C VAL A 182 5.80 -24.70 17.82
N GLY A 183 5.30 -25.09 16.65
CA GLY A 183 3.91 -25.49 16.43
C GLY A 183 3.01 -24.36 15.91
N LEU A 184 1.95 -24.74 15.21
CA LEU A 184 0.96 -23.84 14.61
C LEU A 184 0.26 -22.98 15.67
N ASP A 185 -0.36 -23.61 16.66
CA ASP A 185 -1.16 -22.93 17.68
C ASP A 185 -0.30 -22.01 18.53
N SER A 186 0.88 -22.47 18.95
CA SER A 186 1.84 -21.65 19.71
C SER A 186 2.28 -20.41 18.93
N SER A 187 2.59 -20.58 17.63
CA SER A 187 2.98 -19.46 16.77
C SER A 187 1.84 -18.46 16.60
N ALA A 188 0.64 -18.94 16.32
CA ALA A 188 -0.54 -18.09 16.13
C ALA A 188 -0.93 -17.36 17.42
N GLN A 189 -0.95 -18.05 18.56
CA GLN A 189 -1.25 -17.45 19.86
C GLN A 189 -0.19 -16.43 20.28
N PHE A 190 1.10 -16.72 20.03
CA PHE A 190 2.16 -15.76 20.26
C PHE A 190 1.93 -14.48 19.45
N TRP A 191 1.59 -14.62 18.17
CA TRP A 191 1.31 -13.48 17.29
C TRP A 191 0.08 -12.69 17.75
N ALA A 192 -1.03 -13.39 18.03
CA ALA A 192 -2.29 -12.80 18.48
C ALA A 192 -2.18 -12.06 19.81
N ARG A 193 -1.31 -12.53 20.73
CA ARG A 193 -1.15 -11.92 22.05
C ARG A 193 -0.12 -10.80 22.08
N ASN A 194 0.98 -10.94 21.33
CA ASN A 194 2.16 -10.09 21.51
C ASN A 194 2.39 -9.10 20.35
N VAL A 195 2.00 -9.48 19.13
CA VAL A 195 2.28 -8.70 17.91
C VAL A 195 1.02 -7.98 17.46
N ALA A 196 -0.07 -8.71 17.28
CA ALA A 196 -1.34 -8.20 16.77
C ALA A 196 -1.85 -6.93 17.48
N PRO A 197 -1.96 -6.90 18.83
CA PRO A 197 -2.55 -5.76 19.53
C PRO A 197 -1.67 -4.51 19.44
N LEU A 198 -0.37 -4.68 19.23
CA LEU A 198 0.60 -3.61 19.09
C LEU A 198 0.47 -2.88 17.74
N PHE A 199 0.36 -3.62 16.65
CA PHE A 199 0.43 -3.02 15.31
C PHE A 199 -0.92 -2.49 14.81
N TYR A 200 -2.00 -3.20 15.08
CA TYR A 200 -3.34 -2.81 14.60
C TYR A 200 -4.37 -2.62 15.71
N GLY A 201 -3.98 -2.80 16.97
CA GLY A 201 -4.78 -2.44 18.13
C GLY A 201 -5.56 -3.63 18.68
N ARG A 202 -5.93 -3.55 19.97
CA ARG A 202 -6.61 -4.66 20.66
C ARG A 202 -7.93 -4.98 20.00
N SER A 203 -8.65 -3.94 19.64
CA SER A 203 -10.05 -4.02 19.29
C SER A 203 -10.24 -4.53 17.85
N LEU A 204 -9.31 -4.20 16.95
CA LEU A 204 -9.16 -4.82 15.63
C LEU A 204 -8.54 -6.21 15.73
N THR A 205 -7.64 -6.47 16.68
CA THR A 205 -7.12 -7.83 16.94
C THR A 205 -8.25 -8.78 17.29
N ASP A 206 -9.15 -8.39 18.19
CA ASP A 206 -10.30 -9.22 18.58
C ASP A 206 -11.19 -9.54 17.37
N ALA A 207 -11.45 -8.54 16.50
CA ALA A 207 -12.22 -8.73 15.27
C ALA A 207 -11.52 -9.67 14.27
N VAL A 208 -10.20 -9.53 14.11
CA VAL A 208 -9.37 -10.41 13.27
C VAL A 208 -9.36 -11.83 13.81
N MET A 209 -9.27 -12.02 15.14
CA MET A 209 -9.28 -13.35 15.74
C MET A 209 -10.65 -14.03 15.63
N ALA A 210 -11.74 -13.26 15.74
CA ALA A 210 -13.10 -13.76 15.53
C ALA A 210 -13.37 -14.16 14.07
N ASN A 211 -12.71 -13.53 13.10
CA ASN A 211 -12.94 -13.73 11.66
C ASN A 211 -11.62 -13.97 10.91
N SER A 212 -10.80 -14.88 11.41
CA SER A 212 -9.39 -14.98 10.99
C SER A 212 -9.23 -15.55 9.58
N SER A 213 -8.53 -14.78 8.73
CA SER A 213 -8.03 -15.23 7.43
C SER A 213 -6.56 -15.67 7.49
N TRP A 214 -5.99 -15.79 8.70
CA TRP A 214 -4.58 -16.16 8.92
C TRP A 214 -4.27 -17.59 8.49
N PHE A 215 -5.28 -18.46 8.49
CA PHE A 215 -5.07 -19.87 8.24
C PHE A 215 -5.48 -20.25 6.82
N VAL A 216 -4.72 -21.17 6.22
CA VAL A 216 -5.07 -21.81 4.95
C VAL A 216 -4.93 -23.31 5.08
N ASN A 217 -5.89 -24.06 4.54
CA ASN A 217 -5.77 -25.51 4.44
C ASN A 217 -5.18 -25.88 3.08
N VAL A 218 -4.04 -26.56 3.08
CA VAL A 218 -3.36 -27.03 1.87
C VAL A 218 -3.27 -28.55 1.95
N GLY A 219 -4.22 -29.22 1.29
CA GLY A 219 -4.45 -30.67 1.29
C GLY A 219 -4.41 -31.33 2.65
N GLY A 220 -5.36 -30.92 3.49
CA GLY A 220 -5.62 -31.53 4.79
C GLY A 220 -4.69 -31.05 5.90
N ARG A 221 -3.74 -30.15 5.61
CA ARG A 221 -2.89 -29.51 6.63
C ARG A 221 -3.16 -28.02 6.67
N THR A 222 -3.36 -27.49 7.88
CA THR A 222 -3.56 -26.07 8.11
C THR A 222 -2.21 -25.38 8.33
N TYR A 223 -2.02 -24.24 7.69
CA TYR A 223 -0.82 -23.41 7.80
C TYR A 223 -1.19 -22.01 8.26
N PHE A 224 -0.37 -21.43 9.12
CA PHE A 224 -0.41 -20.01 9.44
C PHE A 224 0.27 -19.25 8.30
N ARG A 225 -0.50 -18.51 7.50
CA ARG A 225 -0.06 -17.72 6.34
C ARG A 225 0.90 -16.63 6.79
N ALA A 226 1.73 -16.15 5.86
CA ALA A 226 2.57 -14.99 6.11
C ALA A 226 1.70 -13.74 6.28
N VAL A 227 1.76 -13.08 7.45
CA VAL A 227 0.99 -11.87 7.79
C VAL A 227 1.87 -10.73 8.30
N SER A 228 3.01 -11.04 8.94
CA SER A 228 3.90 -10.04 9.56
C SER A 228 3.13 -9.07 10.47
N PHE A 229 3.20 -7.76 10.22
CA PHE A 229 2.51 -6.71 10.99
C PHE A 229 1.15 -6.29 10.43
N PHE A 230 0.65 -7.00 9.42
CA PHE A 230 -0.63 -6.71 8.80
C PHE A 230 -1.75 -7.50 9.51
N PRO A 231 -3.00 -6.97 9.51
CA PRO A 231 -4.13 -7.66 10.14
C PRO A 231 -4.46 -8.98 9.46
N ASP A 232 -4.12 -9.12 8.19
CA ASP A 232 -4.39 -10.29 7.39
C ASP A 232 -3.34 -10.46 6.26
N PRO A 233 -3.21 -11.68 5.70
CA PRO A 233 -2.24 -11.96 4.64
C PRO A 233 -2.54 -11.27 3.32
N HIS A 234 -3.79 -10.85 3.08
CA HIS A 234 -4.16 -10.14 1.86
C HIS A 234 -3.59 -8.72 1.87
N MET A 235 -3.63 -8.03 3.00
CA MET A 235 -3.02 -6.70 3.18
C MET A 235 -1.50 -6.73 3.08
N LEU A 236 -0.83 -7.75 3.64
CA LEU A 236 0.62 -7.93 3.42
C LEU A 236 0.90 -8.15 1.93
N ALA A 237 0.16 -9.03 1.26
CA ALA A 237 0.33 -9.29 -0.16
C ALA A 237 0.16 -8.01 -0.99
N PHE A 238 -0.89 -7.23 -0.71
CA PHE A 238 -1.21 -5.96 -1.36
C PHE A 238 -0.06 -4.96 -1.23
N TYR A 239 0.51 -4.83 -0.03
CA TYR A 239 1.66 -3.96 0.19
C TYR A 239 2.89 -4.43 -0.62
N LEU A 240 3.23 -5.73 -0.56
CA LEU A 240 4.42 -6.27 -1.21
C LEU A 240 4.37 -6.16 -2.74
N GLU A 241 3.24 -6.48 -3.37
CA GLU A 241 3.09 -6.40 -4.83
C GLU A 241 3.15 -4.96 -5.37
N MET A 242 2.75 -3.97 -4.57
CA MET A 242 2.86 -2.55 -4.94
C MET A 242 4.32 -2.08 -4.87
N VAL A 243 5.13 -2.61 -3.94
CA VAL A 243 6.55 -2.22 -3.80
C VAL A 243 7.49 -3.02 -4.70
N LEU A 244 7.17 -4.28 -4.99
CA LEU A 244 7.96 -5.18 -5.85
C LEU A 244 8.41 -4.59 -7.21
N PRO A 245 7.55 -3.96 -8.02
CA PRO A 245 7.96 -3.36 -9.29
C PRO A 245 8.91 -2.17 -9.10
N LEU A 246 8.79 -1.43 -7.99
CA LEU A 246 9.74 -0.38 -7.61
C LEU A 246 11.09 -0.97 -7.15
N ALA A 247 11.07 -2.09 -6.43
CA ALA A 247 12.29 -2.80 -6.02
C ALA A 247 13.07 -3.32 -7.23
N LEU A 248 12.36 -3.93 -8.19
CA LEU A 248 12.95 -4.45 -9.41
C LEU A 248 13.58 -3.33 -10.24
N THR A 249 12.87 -2.22 -10.43
CA THR A 249 13.38 -1.07 -11.19
C THR A 249 14.52 -0.36 -10.46
N MET A 250 14.49 -0.31 -9.13
CA MET A 250 15.61 0.20 -8.32
C MET A 250 16.89 -0.64 -8.51
N PHE A 251 16.80 -1.96 -8.65
CA PHE A 251 17.94 -2.80 -9.02
C PHE A 251 18.47 -2.45 -10.42
N PHE A 252 17.59 -2.21 -11.40
CA PHE A 252 18.01 -1.78 -12.72
C PHE A 252 18.57 -0.35 -12.74
N VAL A 253 18.23 0.52 -11.79
CA VAL A 253 18.83 1.85 -11.66
C VAL A 253 20.20 1.75 -10.97
N ASP A 254 20.24 1.15 -9.78
CA ASP A 254 21.45 0.95 -8.98
C ASP A 254 21.83 -0.54 -8.97
N PHE A 255 22.62 -0.95 -9.96
CA PHE A 255 22.97 -2.36 -10.20
C PHE A 255 23.93 -2.91 -9.15
N ARG A 256 23.34 -3.28 -8.02
CA ARG A 256 24.00 -3.96 -6.91
C ARG A 256 23.30 -5.29 -6.68
N PRO A 257 23.99 -6.44 -6.80
CA PRO A 257 23.36 -7.76 -6.69
C PRO A 257 22.54 -7.96 -5.40
N TRP A 258 22.95 -7.36 -4.28
CA TRP A 258 22.22 -7.47 -3.01
C TRP A 258 20.80 -6.89 -3.07
N ARG A 259 20.50 -5.96 -4.00
CA ARG A 259 19.12 -5.46 -4.18
C ARG A 259 18.17 -6.53 -4.72
N LEU A 260 18.67 -7.59 -5.34
CA LEU A 260 17.84 -8.75 -5.72
C LEU A 260 17.47 -9.61 -4.52
N VAL A 261 18.22 -9.55 -3.41
CA VAL A 261 17.82 -10.20 -2.16
C VAL A 261 16.49 -9.62 -1.68
N SER A 262 16.33 -8.30 -1.73
CA SER A 262 15.04 -7.63 -1.44
C SER A 262 13.91 -8.15 -2.33
N VAL A 263 14.13 -8.22 -3.65
CA VAL A 263 13.13 -8.74 -4.60
C VAL A 263 12.76 -10.19 -4.28
N PHE A 264 13.76 -11.04 -4.03
CA PHE A 264 13.55 -12.45 -3.67
C PHE A 264 12.76 -12.59 -2.36
N LEU A 265 13.13 -11.86 -1.30
CA LEU A 265 12.45 -11.90 -0.01
C LEU A 265 10.99 -11.47 -0.14
N MET A 266 10.72 -10.39 -0.88
CA MET A 266 9.36 -9.92 -1.14
C MET A 266 8.55 -10.91 -1.97
N LEU A 267 9.11 -11.50 -3.02
CA LEU A 267 8.43 -12.53 -3.82
C LEU A 267 8.13 -13.79 -2.99
N PHE A 268 9.06 -14.20 -2.14
CA PHE A 268 8.87 -15.39 -1.31
C PHE A 268 7.83 -15.14 -0.21
N ALA A 269 7.90 -13.99 0.46
CA ALA A 269 6.87 -13.59 1.41
C ALA A 269 5.49 -13.46 0.74
N LEU A 270 5.43 -12.83 -0.45
CA LEU A 270 4.20 -12.74 -1.24
C LEU A 270 3.63 -14.14 -1.54
N PHE A 271 4.45 -15.08 -1.99
CA PHE A 271 4.03 -16.47 -2.22
C PHE A 271 3.55 -17.18 -0.95
N LEU A 272 4.12 -16.87 0.20
CA LEU A 272 3.68 -17.46 1.48
C LEU A 272 2.49 -16.72 2.11
N THR A 273 1.98 -15.66 1.49
CA THR A 273 0.69 -15.07 1.89
C THR A 273 -0.48 -15.92 1.44
N PHE A 274 -0.35 -16.79 0.43
CA PHE A 274 -1.49 -17.51 -0.17
C PHE A 274 -2.62 -16.58 -0.66
N SER A 275 -2.34 -15.29 -0.89
CA SER A 275 -3.34 -14.32 -1.36
C SER A 275 -3.49 -14.41 -2.88
N ARG A 276 -4.61 -14.99 -3.34
CA ARG A 276 -4.96 -15.05 -4.78
C ARG A 276 -5.01 -13.65 -5.41
N GLY A 277 -5.58 -12.68 -4.69
CA GLY A 277 -5.62 -11.28 -5.13
C GLY A 277 -4.22 -10.71 -5.33
N GLY A 278 -3.29 -11.01 -4.42
CA GLY A 278 -1.89 -10.60 -4.53
C GLY A 278 -1.11 -11.30 -5.66
N TYR A 279 -1.48 -12.53 -6.03
CA TYR A 279 -0.89 -13.19 -7.20
C TYR A 279 -1.37 -12.58 -8.50
N LEU A 280 -2.66 -12.27 -8.58
CA LEU A 280 -3.26 -11.63 -9.77
C LEU A 280 -2.78 -10.19 -9.93
N GLY A 281 -2.68 -9.43 -8.84
CA GLY A 281 -2.13 -8.07 -8.85
C GLY A 281 -0.64 -8.07 -9.28
N PHE A 282 0.18 -8.95 -8.71
CA PHE A 282 1.56 -9.12 -9.16
C PHE A 282 1.67 -9.55 -10.63
N ALA A 283 0.84 -10.50 -11.09
CA ALA A 283 0.85 -10.95 -12.48
C ALA A 283 0.47 -9.81 -13.45
N ALA A 284 -0.55 -9.01 -13.11
CA ALA A 284 -0.94 -7.85 -13.90
C ALA A 284 0.15 -6.78 -13.93
N SER A 285 0.79 -6.52 -12.79
CA SER A 285 1.96 -5.64 -12.67
C SER A 285 3.10 -6.07 -13.59
N ALA A 286 3.50 -7.34 -13.51
CA ALA A 286 4.55 -7.90 -14.36
C ALA A 286 4.18 -7.86 -15.85
N ALA A 287 2.97 -8.26 -16.21
CA ALA A 287 2.50 -8.26 -17.60
C ALA A 287 2.52 -6.83 -18.19
N LEU A 288 1.99 -5.86 -17.47
CA LEU A 288 1.94 -4.48 -17.95
C LEU A 288 3.34 -3.84 -18.02
N MET A 289 4.22 -4.13 -17.04
CA MET A 289 5.61 -3.70 -17.10
C MET A 289 6.34 -4.27 -18.31
N LEU A 290 6.14 -5.56 -18.63
CA LEU A 290 6.75 -6.20 -19.80
C LEU A 290 6.24 -5.59 -21.10
N VAL A 291 4.93 -5.36 -21.22
CA VAL A 291 4.31 -4.68 -22.37
C VAL A 291 4.88 -3.27 -22.53
N ALA A 292 4.92 -2.48 -21.46
CA ALA A 292 5.48 -1.14 -21.50
C ALA A 292 7.00 -1.16 -21.84
N ALA A 293 7.77 -2.06 -21.23
CA ALA A 293 9.19 -2.23 -21.55
C ALA A 293 9.40 -2.60 -23.03
N TYR A 294 8.57 -3.49 -23.59
CA TYR A 294 8.63 -3.84 -25.02
C TYR A 294 8.39 -2.62 -25.92
N PHE A 295 7.34 -1.84 -25.65
CA PHE A 295 6.95 -0.71 -26.51
C PHE A 295 7.84 0.53 -26.35
N PHE A 296 8.40 0.77 -25.17
CA PHE A 296 9.11 2.01 -24.84
C PHE A 296 10.63 1.81 -24.64
N ILE A 297 11.10 0.59 -24.37
CA ILE A 297 12.51 0.32 -24.09
C ILE A 297 13.16 -0.63 -25.09
N ALA A 298 12.52 -1.75 -25.45
CA ALA A 298 13.17 -2.80 -26.25
C ALA A 298 13.64 -2.31 -27.64
N ARG A 299 12.99 -1.25 -28.17
CA ARG A 299 13.33 -0.60 -29.43
C ARG A 299 14.25 0.63 -29.27
N ASN A 300 14.68 0.94 -28.06
CA ASN A 300 15.53 2.09 -27.75
C ASN A 300 17.00 1.65 -27.63
N GLU A 301 17.77 1.84 -28.70
CA GLU A 301 19.18 1.43 -28.78
C GLU A 301 20.08 2.13 -27.74
N ALA A 302 19.67 3.27 -27.17
CA ALA A 302 20.41 3.93 -26.09
C ALA A 302 20.27 3.22 -24.72
N ILE A 303 19.19 2.43 -24.53
CA ILE A 303 18.85 1.78 -23.25
C ILE A 303 19.13 0.28 -23.28
N LYS A 304 18.99 -0.36 -24.44
CA LYS A 304 19.16 -1.80 -24.63
C LYS A 304 20.51 -2.34 -24.10
N PRO A 305 21.68 -1.71 -24.34
CA PRO A 305 22.95 -2.17 -23.75
C PRO A 305 22.96 -2.09 -22.22
N PHE A 306 22.32 -1.06 -21.65
CA PHE A 306 22.25 -0.85 -20.20
C PHE A 306 21.46 -1.96 -19.49
N LEU A 307 20.49 -2.58 -20.17
CA LEU A 307 19.66 -3.65 -19.61
C LEU A 307 20.23 -5.05 -19.79
N LYS A 308 20.98 -5.30 -20.87
CA LYS A 308 21.41 -6.66 -21.25
C LYS A 308 22.16 -7.38 -20.13
N ASP A 309 23.11 -6.71 -19.50
CA ASP A 309 23.90 -7.31 -18.41
C ASP A 309 23.13 -7.36 -17.09
N ARG A 310 22.15 -6.46 -16.92
CA ARG A 310 21.30 -6.40 -15.73
C ARG A 310 20.18 -7.45 -15.75
N LEU A 311 19.78 -7.91 -16.93
CA LEU A 311 18.73 -8.92 -17.12
C LEU A 311 19.16 -10.32 -16.67
N LYS A 312 20.42 -10.71 -16.86
CA LYS A 312 20.92 -12.05 -16.51
C LYS A 312 20.64 -12.44 -15.05
N PRO A 313 21.00 -11.64 -14.03
CA PRO A 313 20.73 -12.00 -12.63
C PRO A 313 19.24 -11.94 -12.28
N VAL A 314 18.45 -11.09 -12.94
CA VAL A 314 16.98 -11.09 -12.79
C VAL A 314 16.40 -12.40 -13.32
N LEU A 315 16.77 -12.79 -14.55
CA LEU A 315 16.37 -14.07 -15.13
C LEU A 315 16.78 -15.24 -14.25
N PHE A 316 17.97 -15.22 -13.65
CA PHE A 316 18.40 -16.23 -12.70
C PHE A 316 17.46 -16.30 -11.49
N VAL A 317 17.17 -15.19 -10.81
CA VAL A 317 16.26 -15.17 -9.64
C VAL A 317 14.87 -15.69 -10.01
N PHE A 318 14.29 -15.20 -11.12
CA PHE A 318 12.98 -15.64 -11.57
C PHE A 318 12.97 -17.10 -12.03
N LEU A 319 14.03 -17.58 -12.68
CA LEU A 319 14.17 -18.99 -13.06
C LEU A 319 14.34 -19.89 -11.83
N SER A 320 15.13 -19.49 -10.83
CA SER A 320 15.27 -20.22 -9.58
C SER A 320 13.94 -20.31 -8.83
N LEU A 321 13.18 -19.22 -8.77
CA LEU A 321 11.83 -19.21 -8.20
C LEU A 321 10.86 -20.07 -9.01
N PHE A 322 10.90 -19.98 -10.34
CA PHE A 322 10.07 -20.80 -11.21
C PHE A 322 10.36 -22.29 -11.02
N ILE A 323 11.63 -22.70 -10.96
CA ILE A 323 12.02 -24.08 -10.69
C ILE A 323 11.54 -24.50 -9.30
N ALA A 324 11.74 -23.68 -8.26
CA ALA A 324 11.28 -23.98 -6.91
C ALA A 324 9.75 -24.16 -6.84
N ILE A 325 9.00 -23.26 -7.49
CA ILE A 325 7.54 -23.34 -7.60
C ILE A 325 7.12 -24.57 -8.41
N ALA A 326 7.80 -24.89 -9.51
CA ALA A 326 7.50 -26.07 -10.31
C ALA A 326 7.74 -27.37 -9.51
N VAL A 327 8.88 -27.49 -8.83
CA VAL A 327 9.18 -28.63 -7.94
C VAL A 327 8.10 -28.73 -6.86
N PHE A 328 7.73 -27.61 -6.23
CA PHE A 328 6.62 -27.59 -5.27
C PHE A 328 5.30 -28.04 -5.91
N TYR A 329 4.94 -27.50 -7.07
CA TYR A 329 3.67 -27.72 -7.78
C TYR A 329 3.46 -29.19 -8.22
N PHE A 330 4.54 -29.87 -8.60
CA PHE A 330 4.51 -31.29 -8.97
C PHE A 330 4.72 -32.24 -7.78
N SER A 331 5.10 -31.73 -6.61
CA SER A 331 5.16 -32.53 -5.39
C SER A 331 3.76 -32.92 -4.88
N PRO A 332 3.64 -33.92 -3.99
CA PRO A 332 2.38 -34.21 -3.29
C PRO A 332 1.81 -32.99 -2.55
N ALA A 333 2.67 -32.11 -2.03
CA ALA A 333 2.25 -30.86 -1.41
C ALA A 333 1.67 -29.86 -2.43
N GLY A 334 2.19 -29.84 -3.65
CA GLY A 334 1.65 -29.04 -4.76
C GLY A 334 0.33 -29.57 -5.31
N ALA A 335 0.15 -30.90 -5.38
CA ALA A 335 -1.14 -31.51 -5.73
C ALA A 335 -2.24 -31.10 -4.74
N ARG A 336 -1.89 -31.08 -3.46
CA ARG A 336 -2.70 -30.62 -2.34
C ARG A 336 -2.99 -29.13 -2.36
N PHE A 337 -2.00 -28.31 -2.71
CA PHE A 337 -2.17 -26.88 -2.97
C PHE A 337 -3.12 -26.61 -4.12
N LYS A 338 -3.03 -27.34 -5.24
CA LYS A 338 -3.98 -27.18 -6.36
C LYS A 338 -5.42 -27.46 -5.94
N ALA A 339 -5.64 -28.50 -5.14
CA ALA A 339 -6.97 -28.83 -4.62
C ALA A 339 -7.53 -27.68 -3.77
N SER A 340 -6.66 -26.98 -3.03
CA SER A 340 -7.03 -25.79 -2.26
C SER A 340 -7.25 -24.52 -3.10
N PHE A 341 -7.33 -24.66 -4.43
CA PHE A 341 -7.69 -23.59 -5.37
C PHE A 341 -8.91 -23.97 -6.20
N SER A 342 -9.58 -25.09 -5.88
CA SER A 342 -10.80 -25.48 -6.57
C SER A 342 -11.89 -24.41 -6.41
N LEU A 343 -12.61 -24.15 -7.51
CA LEU A 343 -13.68 -23.13 -7.55
C LEU A 343 -14.86 -23.47 -6.61
N SER A 344 -14.94 -24.71 -6.15
CA SER A 344 -15.89 -25.23 -5.16
C SER A 344 -15.52 -24.91 -3.70
N GLU A 345 -14.37 -24.28 -3.44
CA GLU A 345 -14.02 -23.86 -2.08
C GLU A 345 -14.90 -22.71 -1.57
N GLY A 346 -15.23 -22.77 -0.27
CA GLY A 346 -16.11 -21.83 0.42
C GLY A 346 -15.72 -20.34 0.26
N SER A 347 -14.43 -20.00 0.15
CA SER A 347 -13.99 -18.60 0.05
C SER A 347 -14.39 -17.91 -1.27
N ASN A 348 -14.37 -18.61 -2.41
CA ASN A 348 -14.79 -18.02 -3.69
C ASN A 348 -16.32 -17.90 -3.77
N VAL A 349 -17.03 -18.92 -3.28
CA VAL A 349 -18.49 -18.90 -3.19
C VAL A 349 -18.96 -17.77 -2.28
N GLN A 350 -18.30 -17.58 -1.14
CA GLN A 350 -18.57 -16.47 -0.22
C GLN A 350 -18.36 -15.12 -0.91
N ARG A 351 -17.24 -14.90 -1.63
CA ARG A 351 -17.01 -13.65 -2.38
C ARG A 351 -18.08 -13.39 -3.45
N LEU A 352 -18.51 -14.42 -4.18
CA LEU A 352 -19.59 -14.27 -5.16
C LEU A 352 -20.92 -13.88 -4.48
N GLN A 353 -21.22 -14.43 -3.31
CA GLN A 353 -22.37 -14.03 -2.51
C GLN A 353 -22.25 -12.58 -2.03
N THR A 354 -21.08 -12.19 -1.51
CA THR A 354 -20.79 -10.81 -1.09
C THR A 354 -20.96 -9.82 -2.25
N TRP A 355 -20.48 -10.15 -3.45
CA TRP A 355 -20.66 -9.29 -4.63
C TRP A 355 -22.13 -9.20 -5.05
N ARG A 356 -22.92 -10.26 -4.93
CA ARG A 356 -24.37 -10.22 -5.16
C ARG A 356 -25.07 -9.30 -4.16
N GLN A 357 -24.67 -9.34 -2.88
CA GLN A 357 -25.18 -8.42 -1.86
C GLN A 357 -24.80 -6.97 -2.21
N ALA A 358 -23.56 -6.71 -2.60
CA ALA A 358 -23.13 -5.38 -3.01
C ALA A 358 -23.94 -4.86 -4.21
N ILE A 359 -24.20 -5.71 -5.21
CA ILE A 359 -25.06 -5.36 -6.35
C ILE A 359 -26.50 -5.08 -5.90
N ALA A 360 -27.03 -5.80 -4.91
CA ALA A 360 -28.37 -5.52 -4.37
C ALA A 360 -28.44 -4.15 -3.67
N VAL A 361 -27.42 -3.80 -2.89
CA VAL A 361 -27.29 -2.46 -2.27
C VAL A 361 -27.14 -1.37 -3.35
N ILE A 362 -26.32 -1.61 -4.38
CA ILE A 362 -26.18 -0.67 -5.51
C ILE A 362 -27.52 -0.45 -6.21
N LYS A 363 -28.33 -1.51 -6.40
CA LYS A 363 -29.64 -1.39 -7.05
C LYS A 363 -30.65 -0.57 -6.23
N SER A 364 -30.51 -0.50 -4.90
CA SER A 364 -31.41 0.32 -4.07
C SER A 364 -31.04 1.81 -4.11
N ALA A 365 -29.76 2.16 -4.30
CA ALA A 365 -29.29 3.54 -4.36
C ALA A 365 -28.16 3.76 -5.41
N PRO A 366 -28.42 3.58 -6.72
CA PRO A 366 -27.37 3.49 -7.73
C PRO A 366 -26.61 4.80 -7.96
N PHE A 367 -27.28 5.95 -7.78
CA PHE A 367 -26.72 7.27 -8.09
C PHE A 367 -25.99 7.89 -6.90
N ALA A 368 -26.64 7.92 -5.73
CA ALA A 368 -26.10 8.54 -4.51
C ALA A 368 -25.33 7.55 -3.61
N GLY A 369 -25.57 6.25 -3.75
CA GLY A 369 -25.13 5.25 -2.78
C GLY A 369 -25.89 5.36 -1.45
N VAL A 370 -25.58 4.46 -0.52
CA VAL A 370 -26.18 4.44 0.83
C VAL A 370 -25.47 5.38 1.82
N GLY A 371 -24.47 6.13 1.37
CA GLY A 371 -23.63 7.02 2.17
C GLY A 371 -22.39 6.32 2.73
N LEU A 372 -21.27 7.04 2.81
CA LEU A 372 -19.98 6.49 3.27
C LEU A 372 -20.11 5.81 4.64
N GLY A 373 -19.58 4.59 4.74
CA GLY A 373 -19.66 3.78 5.96
C GLY A 373 -20.94 2.98 6.13
N SER A 374 -21.93 3.13 5.25
CA SER A 374 -23.24 2.52 5.45
C SER A 374 -23.41 1.15 4.80
N TYR A 375 -22.42 0.65 4.05
CA TYR A 375 -22.54 -0.63 3.35
C TYR A 375 -22.92 -1.79 4.29
N GLY A 376 -22.22 -1.91 5.43
CA GLY A 376 -22.47 -2.99 6.38
C GLY A 376 -23.92 -3.01 6.89
N LEU A 377 -24.45 -1.83 7.25
CA LEU A 377 -25.85 -1.66 7.70
C LEU A 377 -26.87 -1.89 6.59
N ALA A 378 -26.52 -1.54 5.34
CA ALA A 378 -27.38 -1.78 4.20
C ALA A 378 -27.49 -3.28 3.85
N VAL A 379 -26.46 -4.08 4.16
CA VAL A 379 -26.49 -5.54 4.00
C VAL A 379 -27.14 -6.22 5.20
N ASN A 380 -26.77 -5.80 6.41
CA ASN A 380 -27.30 -6.32 7.67
C ASN A 380 -27.55 -5.15 8.65
N PRO A 381 -28.82 -4.78 8.91
CA PRO A 381 -29.16 -3.70 9.84
C PRO A 381 -28.67 -3.91 11.28
N GLU A 382 -28.38 -5.15 11.68
CA GLU A 382 -27.86 -5.51 13.01
C GLU A 382 -26.33 -5.53 13.06
N ALA A 383 -25.64 -5.22 11.95
CA ALA A 383 -24.18 -5.24 11.91
C ALA A 383 -23.56 -4.26 12.92
N GLY A 384 -22.52 -4.72 13.61
CA GLY A 384 -21.62 -3.87 14.37
C GLY A 384 -20.58 -3.18 13.48
N TYR A 385 -20.01 -2.07 13.96
CA TYR A 385 -19.00 -1.30 13.20
C TYR A 385 -17.76 -2.12 12.79
N ARG A 386 -17.40 -3.12 13.61
CA ARG A 386 -16.23 -3.98 13.40
C ARG A 386 -16.56 -5.31 12.76
N ASP A 387 -17.82 -5.54 12.41
CA ASP A 387 -18.17 -6.73 11.66
C ASP A 387 -17.53 -6.63 10.27
N PRO A 388 -16.91 -7.71 9.76
CA PRO A 388 -16.21 -7.70 8.49
C PRO A 388 -17.20 -7.73 7.30
N THR A 389 -18.17 -6.82 7.28
CA THR A 389 -19.18 -6.70 6.25
C THR A 389 -18.75 -5.63 5.25
N TYR A 390 -18.01 -6.04 4.21
CA TYR A 390 -17.59 -5.21 3.09
C TYR A 390 -17.58 -6.04 1.80
N ALA A 391 -17.58 -5.40 0.62
CA ALA A 391 -17.75 -6.11 -0.65
C ALA A 391 -16.57 -7.00 -1.05
N HIS A 392 -15.43 -6.92 -0.35
CA HIS A 392 -14.14 -7.46 -0.80
C HIS A 392 -13.84 -7.08 -2.26
N ASN A 393 -14.19 -5.86 -2.64
CA ASN A 393 -13.99 -5.27 -3.95
C ASN A 393 -14.18 -3.75 -3.78
N ALA A 394 -13.07 -3.00 -3.85
CA ALA A 394 -13.09 -1.57 -3.59
C ALA A 394 -14.02 -0.81 -4.56
N TYR A 395 -14.17 -1.27 -5.80
CA TYR A 395 -15.03 -0.61 -6.79
C TYR A 395 -16.51 -0.80 -6.47
N LEU A 396 -16.90 -2.01 -6.05
CA LEU A 396 -18.27 -2.27 -5.61
C LEU A 396 -18.58 -1.55 -4.30
N ASP A 397 -17.64 -1.50 -3.35
CA ASP A 397 -17.81 -0.76 -2.10
C ASP A 397 -17.98 0.75 -2.36
N VAL A 398 -17.11 1.33 -3.19
CA VAL A 398 -17.20 2.75 -3.55
C VAL A 398 -18.52 3.03 -4.26
N TRP A 399 -18.99 2.16 -5.16
CA TRP A 399 -20.29 2.34 -5.80
C TRP A 399 -21.44 2.20 -4.82
N ALA A 400 -21.43 1.18 -3.96
CA ALA A 400 -22.51 0.95 -3.00
C ALA A 400 -22.62 2.13 -2.00
N GLU A 401 -21.50 2.65 -1.50
CA GLU A 401 -21.51 3.72 -0.49
C GLU A 401 -21.61 5.13 -1.10
N LEU A 402 -20.95 5.41 -2.21
CA LEU A 402 -20.85 6.75 -2.80
C LEU A 402 -21.60 6.91 -4.12
N GLY A 403 -22.26 5.85 -4.60
CA GLY A 403 -23.00 5.86 -5.85
C GLY A 403 -22.11 5.96 -7.09
N VAL A 404 -22.75 6.05 -8.26
CA VAL A 404 -22.04 6.14 -9.55
C VAL A 404 -21.12 7.36 -9.62
N MET A 405 -21.48 8.46 -8.95
CA MET A 405 -20.66 9.66 -8.91
C MET A 405 -19.34 9.42 -8.16
N GLY A 406 -19.39 8.77 -7.00
CA GLY A 406 -18.19 8.40 -6.25
C GLY A 406 -17.31 7.42 -7.01
N LEU A 407 -17.91 6.42 -7.65
CA LEU A 407 -17.19 5.48 -8.50
C LEU A 407 -16.51 6.19 -9.69
N ALA A 408 -17.23 7.08 -10.38
CA ALA A 408 -16.69 7.82 -11.51
C ALA A 408 -15.49 8.68 -11.09
N VAL A 409 -15.60 9.43 -9.99
CA VAL A 409 -14.49 10.25 -9.47
C VAL A 409 -13.30 9.37 -9.06
N TRP A 410 -13.54 8.21 -8.43
CA TRP A 410 -12.49 7.26 -8.07
C TRP A 410 -11.77 6.68 -9.31
N LEU A 411 -12.52 6.31 -10.35
CA LEU A 411 -11.95 5.79 -11.59
C LEU A 411 -11.19 6.87 -12.38
N ILE A 412 -11.67 8.12 -12.38
CA ILE A 412 -10.96 9.26 -12.97
C ILE A 412 -9.66 9.51 -12.20
N LEU A 413 -9.69 9.46 -10.86
CA LEU A 413 -8.51 9.62 -10.02
C LEU A 413 -7.44 8.58 -10.39
N LEU A 414 -7.81 7.30 -10.39
CA LEU A 414 -6.91 6.22 -10.78
C LEU A 414 -6.42 6.40 -12.22
N GLY A 415 -7.33 6.69 -13.16
CA GLY A 415 -7.03 6.90 -14.57
C GLY A 415 -6.03 8.01 -14.83
N GLU A 416 -6.15 9.16 -14.15
CA GLU A 416 -5.20 10.27 -14.29
C GLU A 416 -3.80 9.90 -13.81
N PHE A 417 -3.68 9.26 -12.64
CA PHE A 417 -2.38 8.80 -12.15
C PHE A 417 -1.81 7.66 -13.00
N PHE A 418 -2.65 6.80 -13.58
CA PHE A 418 -2.23 5.75 -14.50
C PHE A 418 -1.73 6.33 -15.83
N ALA A 419 -2.44 7.32 -16.38
CA ALA A 419 -2.10 7.94 -17.65
C ALA A 419 -0.79 8.73 -17.59
N THR A 420 -0.47 9.30 -16.42
CA THR A 420 0.69 10.16 -16.18
C THR A 420 2.04 9.53 -16.61
N PRO A 421 2.44 8.34 -16.12
CA PRO A 421 3.68 7.70 -16.56
C PRO A 421 3.67 7.28 -18.04
N PHE A 422 2.52 6.89 -18.61
CA PHE A 422 2.43 6.59 -20.04
C PHE A 422 2.60 7.84 -20.91
N LYS A 423 1.95 8.96 -20.56
CA LYS A 423 2.11 10.25 -21.24
C LYS A 423 3.60 10.63 -21.29
N ARG A 424 4.32 10.44 -20.18
CA ARG A 424 5.77 10.69 -20.09
C ARG A 424 6.59 9.76 -20.98
N LEU A 425 6.32 8.45 -20.96
CA LEU A 425 7.01 7.48 -21.83
C LEU A 425 6.75 7.76 -23.33
N ILE A 426 5.53 8.18 -23.69
CA ILE A 426 5.18 8.57 -25.06
C ILE A 426 5.93 9.84 -25.47
N ALA A 427 6.03 10.86 -24.60
CA ALA A 427 6.79 12.08 -24.88
C ALA A 427 8.28 11.80 -25.14
N ILE A 428 8.88 10.91 -24.34
CA ILE A 428 10.26 10.45 -24.53
C ILE A 428 10.40 9.70 -25.87
N LYS A 429 9.49 8.76 -26.16
CA LYS A 429 9.53 7.94 -27.39
C LYS A 429 9.35 8.76 -28.66
N THR A 430 8.54 9.81 -28.62
CA THR A 430 8.28 10.71 -29.75
C THR A 430 9.34 11.79 -29.94
N GLY A 431 10.42 11.78 -29.13
CA GLY A 431 11.51 12.74 -29.23
C GLY A 431 11.19 14.13 -28.68
N LYS A 432 9.98 14.33 -28.12
CA LYS A 432 9.60 15.59 -27.45
C LYS A 432 10.48 15.87 -26.24
N GLU A 433 11.01 14.83 -25.60
CA GLU A 433 11.84 14.93 -24.42
C GLU A 433 13.04 13.98 -24.47
N LYS A 434 14.16 14.41 -23.86
CA LYS A 434 15.38 13.61 -23.83
C LYS A 434 15.21 12.41 -22.88
N PRO A 435 15.50 11.17 -23.33
CA PRO A 435 15.39 9.99 -22.49
C PRO A 435 16.41 10.03 -21.36
N GLN A 436 15.95 9.69 -20.17
CA GLN A 436 16.82 9.42 -19.03
C GLN A 436 16.58 8.01 -18.52
N LYS A 437 17.66 7.23 -18.44
CA LYS A 437 17.58 5.79 -18.19
C LYS A 437 16.89 5.48 -16.86
N GLU A 438 17.28 6.19 -15.79
CA GLU A 438 16.72 5.98 -14.45
C GLU A 438 15.24 6.35 -14.38
N GLU A 439 14.87 7.47 -15.01
CA GLU A 439 13.49 7.95 -15.07
C GLU A 439 12.57 6.93 -15.75
N ILE A 440 12.96 6.43 -16.93
CA ILE A 440 12.18 5.44 -17.68
C ILE A 440 11.95 4.17 -16.86
N LEU A 441 12.95 3.73 -16.10
CA LEU A 441 12.83 2.55 -15.24
C LEU A 441 11.88 2.79 -14.07
N PHE A 442 11.98 3.94 -13.39
CA PHE A 442 11.05 4.25 -12.31
C PHE A 442 9.61 4.44 -12.83
N LEU A 443 9.40 4.99 -14.04
CA LEU A 443 8.08 5.05 -14.68
C LEU A 443 7.49 3.65 -14.90
N LEU A 444 8.29 2.67 -15.34
CA LEU A 444 7.83 1.28 -15.41
C LEU A 444 7.44 0.72 -14.05
N GLY A 445 8.24 1.03 -13.01
CA GLY A 445 7.96 0.60 -11.64
C GLY A 445 6.62 1.13 -11.15
N LEU A 446 6.35 2.42 -11.38
CA LEU A 446 5.08 3.06 -11.04
C LEU A 446 3.89 2.47 -11.79
N ILE A 447 4.05 2.18 -13.10
CA ILE A 447 3.02 1.47 -13.89
C ILE A 447 2.71 0.11 -13.28
N GLY A 448 3.74 -0.65 -12.89
CA GLY A 448 3.57 -1.93 -12.21
C GLY A 448 2.84 -1.78 -10.87
N SER A 449 3.23 -0.81 -10.04
CA SER A 449 2.60 -0.57 -8.73
C SER A 449 1.11 -0.20 -8.86
N LEU A 450 0.78 0.65 -9.83
CA LEU A 450 -0.60 1.07 -10.09
C LEU A 450 -1.44 -0.08 -10.65
N ALA A 451 -0.87 -0.93 -11.52
CA ALA A 451 -1.54 -2.13 -12.02
C ALA A 451 -1.82 -3.14 -10.89
N ALA A 452 -0.83 -3.39 -10.02
CA ALA A 452 -1.00 -4.25 -8.86
C ALA A 452 -2.16 -3.77 -7.98
N PHE A 453 -2.14 -2.48 -7.61
CA PHE A 453 -3.21 -1.87 -6.82
C PHE A 453 -4.58 -2.01 -7.49
N SER A 454 -4.67 -1.69 -8.79
CA SER A 454 -5.96 -1.68 -9.50
C SER A 454 -6.58 -3.06 -9.61
N VAL A 455 -5.76 -4.10 -9.85
CA VAL A 455 -6.25 -5.48 -10.00
C VAL A 455 -6.56 -6.11 -8.66
N HIS A 456 -5.72 -5.94 -7.64
CA HIS A 456 -6.02 -6.50 -6.32
C HIS A 456 -7.23 -5.82 -5.66
N SER A 457 -7.49 -4.54 -5.98
CA SER A 457 -8.72 -3.83 -5.57
C SER A 457 -10.03 -4.48 -6.07
N LEU A 458 -9.99 -5.38 -7.06
CA LEU A 458 -11.15 -6.19 -7.45
C LEU A 458 -11.51 -7.25 -6.40
N PHE A 459 -10.58 -7.57 -5.49
CA PHE A 459 -10.69 -8.67 -4.54
C PHE A 459 -10.51 -8.22 -3.08
N GLU A 460 -10.28 -6.92 -2.86
CA GLU A 460 -10.03 -6.35 -1.54
C GLU A 460 -10.41 -4.86 -1.48
N THR A 461 -10.85 -4.38 -0.31
CA THR A 461 -11.18 -2.97 -0.04
C THR A 461 -10.06 -2.30 0.75
N ALA A 462 -8.86 -2.26 0.16
CA ALA A 462 -7.67 -1.78 0.85
C ALA A 462 -7.58 -0.23 0.98
N ILE A 463 -8.52 0.53 0.38
CA ILE A 463 -8.53 2.00 0.42
C ILE A 463 -8.72 2.57 1.84
N PHE A 464 -9.24 1.78 2.77
CA PHE A 464 -9.35 2.14 4.19
C PHE A 464 -8.20 1.62 5.05
N SER A 465 -7.26 0.86 4.46
CA SER A 465 -6.02 0.45 5.15
C SER A 465 -5.05 1.62 5.19
N PRO A 466 -4.62 2.08 6.39
CA PRO A 466 -3.71 3.21 6.48
C PRO A 466 -2.38 2.99 5.77
N VAL A 467 -1.86 1.76 5.75
CA VAL A 467 -0.62 1.41 5.05
C VAL A 467 -0.79 1.53 3.54
N ILE A 468 -1.82 0.87 3.00
CA ILE A 468 -2.02 0.77 1.55
C ILE A 468 -2.39 2.12 0.96
N LEU A 469 -3.27 2.88 1.63
CA LEU A 469 -3.63 4.21 1.16
C LEU A 469 -2.44 5.17 1.22
N SER A 470 -1.60 5.10 2.26
CA SER A 470 -0.39 5.92 2.34
C SER A 470 0.60 5.56 1.24
N LEU A 471 0.79 4.27 0.95
CA LEU A 471 1.63 3.81 -0.15
C LEU A 471 1.09 4.31 -1.50
N LEU A 472 -0.24 4.26 -1.71
CA LEU A 472 -0.88 4.80 -2.90
C LEU A 472 -0.63 6.31 -3.05
N MET A 473 -0.74 7.09 -1.97
CA MET A 473 -0.44 8.53 -2.00
C MET A 473 1.03 8.81 -2.36
N ILE A 474 1.97 7.99 -1.87
CA ILE A 474 3.38 8.09 -2.27
C ILE A 474 3.54 7.79 -3.76
N ILE A 475 2.93 6.72 -4.28
CA ILE A 475 2.99 6.34 -5.70
C ILE A 475 2.36 7.42 -6.60
N PHE A 476 1.21 7.97 -6.21
CA PHE A 476 0.55 9.07 -6.89
C PHE A 476 1.44 10.31 -6.97
N ALA A 477 2.09 10.68 -5.86
CA ALA A 477 3.01 11.82 -5.81
C ALA A 477 4.22 11.62 -6.72
N LEU A 478 4.82 10.43 -6.71
CA LEU A 478 5.94 10.07 -7.59
C LEU A 478 5.52 10.12 -9.06
N ALA A 479 4.35 9.57 -9.41
CA ALA A 479 3.82 9.61 -10.77
C ALA A 479 3.60 11.05 -11.26
N ALA A 480 2.93 11.89 -10.46
CA ALA A 480 2.66 13.28 -10.81
C ALA A 480 3.95 14.09 -11.04
N ASN A 481 4.97 13.93 -10.19
CA ASN A 481 6.21 14.70 -10.31
C ASN A 481 7.10 14.27 -11.46
N MET A 482 7.16 12.97 -11.75
CA MET A 482 7.90 12.49 -12.90
C MET A 482 7.29 12.94 -14.24
N ALA A 483 6.03 13.39 -14.25
CA ALA A 483 5.43 14.06 -15.39
C ALA A 483 5.57 15.59 -15.40
N LYS A 484 5.58 16.27 -14.25
CA LYS A 484 5.63 17.74 -14.16
C LYS A 484 6.86 18.43 -14.79
N ASN A 485 7.92 17.68 -15.12
CA ASN A 485 8.99 18.19 -16.00
C ASN A 485 8.48 18.63 -17.40
N GLN A 486 7.21 18.39 -17.71
CA GLN A 486 6.49 18.75 -18.93
C GLN A 486 5.86 20.16 -18.89
N GLU A 487 5.25 20.61 -17.77
CA GLU A 487 4.47 21.87 -17.75
C GLU A 487 5.34 23.12 -17.57
N ALA A 488 6.39 23.04 -16.75
CA ALA A 488 7.33 24.15 -16.54
C ALA A 488 8.19 24.47 -17.79
N ARG A 489 8.17 23.62 -18.81
CA ARG A 489 8.85 23.80 -20.10
C ARG A 489 7.94 24.21 -21.25
N ILE A 490 6.62 24.17 -21.06
CA ILE A 490 5.64 24.62 -22.06
C ILE A 490 5.26 26.09 -21.80
N MET A 491 5.44 26.57 -20.57
CA MET A 491 5.22 27.97 -20.17
C MET A 491 6.49 28.85 -20.17
N ASN A 492 7.62 28.31 -20.62
CA ASN A 492 8.85 29.04 -20.93
C ASN A 492 9.21 28.75 -22.40
#